data_AF-A0A7S2NV11-F1
#
_entry.id   AF-A0A7S2NV11-F1
#
_cell.length_a   1.000
_cell.length_b   1.000
_cell.length_c   1.000
_cell.angle_alpha   90.00
_cell.angle_beta   90.00
_cell.angle_gamma   90.00
#
_symmetry.space_group_name_H-M   'P 1'
#
loop_
_entity.id
_entity.type
_entity.pdbx_description
1 polymer ?
#
loop_
_entity_poly.entity_id
_entity_poly.type
_entity_poly.pdbx_seq_one_letter_code
_entity_poly.pdbx_strand_id
1 'polypeptide(L)'
;KEGPQIAHGQSCTTECGTGYLPSAESLGCEFGVLWPETFSCRKVCMATVGSTATYRDPDALPPGTLTLGAPACVEGATLPTGSSCETVCAEGYVPSEATLSCSEGLLSPSQFRCDLGKPCGSPQFVMNARVVSCAEGIQLDHDSACTPQCLPGFVPTEPQLHCYHSVLSPQTF
;
A
#
# COMPACT_ATOMS: atom_id res chain seq x y z
N LYS A 1 -22.62 -17.51 -20.65
CA LYS A 1 -23.79 -16.72 -20.25
C LYS A 1 -24.85 -17.68 -19.76
N GLU A 2 -25.18 -17.59 -18.49
CA GLU A 2 -26.32 -18.30 -17.92
C GLU A 2 -27.62 -17.77 -18.54
N GLY A 3 -28.63 -18.63 -18.64
CA GLY A 3 -29.93 -18.28 -19.23
C GLY A 3 -30.76 -17.37 -18.31
N PRO A 4 -31.92 -16.87 -18.78
CA PRO A 4 -32.76 -15.96 -18.00
C PRO A 4 -33.51 -16.62 -16.82
N GLN A 5 -33.32 -17.92 -16.60
CA GLN A 5 -34.03 -18.71 -15.58
C GLN A 5 -33.04 -19.51 -14.74
N ILE A 6 -33.25 -19.51 -13.43
CA ILE A 6 -32.45 -20.22 -12.42
C ILE A 6 -33.39 -21.20 -11.71
N ALA A 7 -33.08 -22.49 -11.77
CA ALA A 7 -33.90 -23.50 -11.09
C ALA A 7 -33.71 -23.43 -9.57
N HIS A 8 -34.68 -23.95 -8.83
CA HIS A 8 -34.57 -24.08 -7.38
C HIS A 8 -33.32 -24.88 -6.98
N GLY A 9 -32.57 -24.36 -6.00
CA GLY A 9 -31.32 -24.96 -5.52
C GLY A 9 -30.13 -24.71 -6.44
N GLN A 10 -30.29 -23.94 -7.53
CA GLN A 10 -29.20 -23.49 -8.37
C GLN A 10 -28.77 -22.07 -7.99
N SER A 11 -27.58 -21.68 -8.41
CA SER A 11 -27.07 -20.32 -8.33
C SER A 11 -26.76 -19.77 -9.71
N CYS A 12 -26.75 -18.44 -9.82
CA CYS A 12 -26.20 -17.72 -10.96
C CYS A 12 -24.98 -16.92 -10.56
N THR A 13 -24.08 -16.72 -11.52
CA THR A 13 -22.94 -15.81 -11.39
C THR A 13 -23.40 -14.39 -11.72
N THR A 14 -23.13 -13.43 -10.84
CA THR A 14 -23.51 -12.04 -11.10
C THR A 14 -22.49 -11.36 -11.98
N GLU A 15 -22.96 -10.56 -12.94
CA GLU A 15 -22.12 -9.71 -13.78
C GLU A 15 -22.62 -8.26 -13.70
N CYS A 16 -21.69 -7.31 -13.59
CA CYS A 16 -21.98 -5.88 -13.63
C CYS A 16 -21.32 -5.23 -14.86
N GLY A 17 -21.82 -4.06 -15.26
CA GLY A 17 -21.20 -3.26 -16.31
C GLY A 17 -19.77 -2.82 -15.95
N THR A 18 -18.99 -2.44 -16.96
CA THR A 18 -17.61 -1.95 -16.77
C THR A 18 -17.55 -0.82 -15.74
N GLY A 19 -16.65 -0.92 -14.76
CA GLY A 19 -16.50 0.08 -13.69
C GLY A 19 -17.42 -0.15 -12.47
N TYR A 20 -18.10 -1.29 -12.41
CA TYR A 20 -18.94 -1.67 -11.28
C TYR A 20 -18.60 -3.09 -10.78
N LEU A 21 -18.69 -3.30 -9.47
CA LEU A 21 -18.59 -4.63 -8.85
C LEU A 21 -19.96 -5.06 -8.30
N PRO A 22 -20.31 -6.35 -8.38
CA PRO A 22 -21.52 -6.86 -7.76
C PRO A 22 -21.40 -6.83 -6.23
N SER A 23 -22.54 -6.64 -5.55
CA SER A 23 -22.63 -6.72 -4.09
C SER A 23 -22.47 -8.14 -3.54
N ALA A 24 -22.73 -9.16 -4.37
CA ALA A 24 -22.56 -10.58 -4.08
C ALA A 24 -22.12 -11.29 -5.37
N GLU A 25 -21.15 -12.21 -5.31
CA GLU A 25 -20.57 -12.86 -6.50
C GLU A 25 -21.54 -13.86 -7.17
N SER A 26 -22.47 -14.40 -6.39
CA SER A 26 -23.52 -15.29 -6.87
C SER A 26 -24.84 -15.02 -6.17
N LEU A 27 -25.93 -15.33 -6.86
CA LEU A 27 -27.28 -15.35 -6.28
C LEU A 27 -27.81 -16.78 -6.35
N GLY A 28 -28.14 -17.36 -5.21
CA GLY A 28 -28.86 -18.64 -5.13
C GLY A 28 -30.35 -18.45 -5.31
N CYS A 29 -31.07 -19.45 -5.86
CA CYS A 29 -32.52 -19.44 -5.96
C CYS A 29 -33.13 -20.46 -5.00
N GLU A 30 -33.83 -19.99 -3.96
CA GLU A 30 -34.53 -20.84 -3.00
C GLU A 30 -36.02 -20.50 -2.98
N PHE A 31 -36.87 -21.48 -3.26
CA PHE A 31 -38.32 -21.32 -3.34
C PHE A 31 -38.81 -20.12 -4.18
N GLY A 32 -38.09 -19.80 -5.27
CA GLY A 32 -38.41 -18.69 -6.17
C GLY A 32 -37.89 -17.32 -5.71
N VAL A 33 -37.12 -17.26 -4.62
CA VAL A 33 -36.47 -16.05 -4.09
C VAL A 33 -34.97 -16.14 -4.34
N LEU A 34 -34.37 -15.05 -4.80
CA LEU A 34 -32.92 -14.95 -4.93
C LEU A 34 -32.29 -14.59 -3.59
N TRP A 35 -31.18 -15.24 -3.25
CA TRP A 35 -30.42 -14.98 -2.04
C TRP A 35 -28.95 -14.67 -2.37
N PRO A 36 -28.38 -13.57 -1.83
CA PRO A 36 -29.03 -12.55 -1.01
C PRO A 36 -30.17 -11.81 -1.77
N GLU A 37 -31.22 -11.42 -1.03
CA GLU A 37 -32.41 -10.77 -1.61
C GLU A 37 -32.11 -9.38 -2.20
N THR A 38 -30.99 -8.78 -1.81
CA THR A 38 -30.52 -7.52 -2.35
C THR A 38 -29.29 -7.74 -3.22
N PHE A 39 -29.36 -7.22 -4.43
CA PHE A 39 -28.27 -7.19 -5.39
C PHE A 39 -28.12 -5.77 -5.92
N SER A 40 -26.90 -5.25 -5.90
CA SER A 40 -26.58 -3.98 -6.54
C SER A 40 -25.21 -4.03 -7.19
N CYS A 41 -25.06 -3.27 -8.27
CA CYS A 41 -23.77 -2.99 -8.87
C CYS A 41 -23.26 -1.67 -8.28
N ARG A 42 -22.17 -1.72 -7.52
CA ARG A 42 -21.54 -0.53 -6.92
C ARG A 42 -20.41 -0.03 -7.81
N LYS A 43 -20.28 1.29 -7.94
CA LYS A 43 -19.18 1.90 -8.68
C LYS A 43 -17.86 1.59 -7.97
N VAL A 44 -16.81 1.35 -8.75
CA VAL A 44 -15.47 1.07 -8.22
C VAL A 44 -14.44 2.00 -8.82
N CYS A 45 -13.38 2.25 -8.08
CA CYS A 45 -12.19 2.90 -8.60
C CYS A 45 -11.24 1.86 -9.15
N MET A 46 -10.65 2.16 -10.31
CA MET A 46 -9.62 1.33 -10.93
C MET A 46 -8.26 1.94 -10.58
N ALA A 47 -7.48 1.29 -9.71
CA ALA A 47 -6.14 1.74 -9.31
C ALA A 47 -5.08 1.62 -10.42
N THR A 48 -5.50 1.21 -11.63
CA THR A 48 -4.73 1.27 -12.88
C THR A 48 -5.15 2.42 -13.79
N VAL A 49 -6.35 2.99 -13.57
CA VAL A 49 -6.96 4.05 -14.37
C VAL A 49 -7.36 5.17 -13.42
N GLY A 50 -6.40 6.04 -13.10
CA GLY A 50 -6.66 7.22 -12.26
C GLY A 50 -5.67 7.44 -11.12
N SER A 51 -4.62 6.64 -11.02
CA SER A 51 -3.49 6.81 -10.10
C SER A 51 -2.19 6.61 -10.87
N THR A 52 -1.54 7.71 -11.26
CA THR A 52 -0.21 7.68 -11.87
C THR A 52 0.84 7.91 -10.80
N ALA A 53 1.61 6.88 -10.47
CA ALA A 53 2.85 7.04 -9.71
C ALA A 53 3.91 7.68 -10.62
N THR A 54 4.56 8.72 -10.14
CA THR A 54 5.70 9.36 -10.83
C THR A 54 6.95 9.21 -9.99
N TYR A 55 8.05 8.72 -10.60
CA TYR A 55 9.31 8.49 -9.90
C TYR A 55 10.22 9.70 -10.05
N ARG A 56 10.74 10.21 -8.93
CA ARG A 56 11.83 11.19 -8.92
C ARG A 56 13.13 10.48 -8.58
N ASP A 57 13.87 10.10 -9.62
CA ASP A 57 15.26 9.69 -9.48
C ASP A 57 16.16 10.70 -10.21
N PRO A 58 17.07 11.39 -9.50
CA PRO A 58 18.05 12.28 -10.12
C PRO A 58 19.15 11.54 -10.92
N ASP A 59 19.38 10.25 -10.65
CA ASP A 59 20.45 9.43 -11.27
C ASP A 59 19.91 8.49 -12.37
N ALA A 60 18.59 8.34 -12.51
CA ALA A 60 17.98 7.61 -13.61
C ALA A 60 18.05 8.41 -14.93
N LEU A 61 18.96 8.00 -15.80
CA LEU A 61 18.96 8.38 -17.21
C LEU A 61 17.82 7.63 -17.94
N PRO A 62 16.81 8.27 -18.58
CA PRO A 62 16.40 9.67 -18.53
C PRO A 62 15.30 9.94 -17.48
N PRO A 63 15.19 11.19 -17.00
CA PRO A 63 14.14 11.60 -16.05
C PRO A 63 12.75 11.38 -16.66
N GLY A 64 11.87 10.69 -15.91
CA GLY A 64 10.46 10.58 -16.26
C GLY A 64 10.05 9.29 -16.96
N THR A 65 10.79 8.19 -16.83
CA THR A 65 10.23 6.87 -17.18
C THR A 65 9.16 6.52 -16.15
N LEU A 66 7.90 6.79 -16.50
CA LEU A 66 6.74 6.24 -15.82
C LEU A 66 6.86 4.71 -15.89
N THR A 67 7.27 4.06 -14.80
CA THR A 67 7.04 2.62 -14.64
C THR A 67 5.55 2.42 -14.36
N LEU A 68 4.76 2.57 -15.43
CA LEU A 68 3.41 2.04 -15.55
C LEU A 68 3.52 0.52 -15.39
N GLY A 69 3.15 -0.03 -14.24
CA GLY A 69 3.22 -1.49 -14.10
C GLY A 69 2.83 -2.10 -12.76
N ALA A 70 2.86 -1.36 -11.65
CA ALA A 70 2.35 -1.86 -10.37
C ALA A 70 0.98 -1.26 -10.08
N PRO A 71 0.03 -2.00 -9.47
CA PRO A 71 -1.18 -1.39 -8.96
C PRO A 71 -0.77 -0.28 -7.99
N ALA A 72 -1.43 0.88 -8.08
CA ALA A 72 -1.15 1.99 -7.17
C ALA A 72 -1.45 1.65 -5.70
N CYS A 73 -2.10 0.53 -5.44
CA CYS A 73 -2.66 0.14 -4.15
C CYS A 73 -2.26 -1.28 -3.76
N VAL A 74 -1.94 -1.50 -2.48
CA VAL A 74 -1.66 -2.83 -1.89
C VAL A 74 -2.87 -3.77 -2.05
N GLU A 75 -4.07 -3.22 -1.87
CA GLU A 75 -5.35 -3.91 -1.94
C GLU A 75 -5.72 -4.37 -3.37
N GLY A 76 -4.94 -3.93 -4.36
CA GLY A 76 -5.06 -4.36 -5.75
C GLY A 76 -5.67 -3.31 -6.68
N ALA A 77 -6.05 -3.76 -7.87
CA ALA A 77 -6.44 -2.88 -8.97
C ALA A 77 -7.86 -2.30 -8.86
N THR A 78 -8.72 -2.83 -8.00
CA THR A 78 -10.13 -2.46 -7.91
C THR A 78 -10.54 -2.15 -6.48
N LEU A 79 -11.06 -0.95 -6.25
CA LEU A 79 -11.47 -0.48 -4.93
C LEU A 79 -12.97 -0.17 -4.89
N PRO A 80 -13.71 -0.70 -3.90
CA PRO A 80 -15.07 -0.27 -3.64
C PRO A 80 -15.16 1.24 -3.39
N THR A 81 -16.23 1.89 -3.86
CA THR A 81 -16.51 3.28 -3.46
C THR A 81 -16.66 3.37 -1.94
N GLY A 82 -16.01 4.38 -1.34
CA GLY A 82 -15.95 4.60 0.10
C GLY A 82 -14.77 3.91 0.79
N SER A 83 -13.99 3.09 0.09
CA SER A 83 -12.77 2.49 0.66
C SER A 83 -11.55 3.40 0.49
N SER A 84 -10.52 3.15 1.30
CA SER A 84 -9.17 3.65 1.08
C SER A 84 -8.24 2.52 0.66
N CYS A 85 -7.10 2.87 0.08
CA CYS A 85 -6.05 1.94 -0.26
C CYS A 85 -4.69 2.48 0.20
N GLU A 86 -3.76 1.59 0.54
CA GLU A 86 -2.36 1.93 0.82
C GLU A 86 -1.57 2.00 -0.48
N THR A 87 -0.85 3.10 -0.69
CA THR A 87 -0.09 3.30 -1.92
C THR A 87 1.15 2.44 -2.00
N VAL A 88 1.49 2.03 -3.22
CA VAL A 88 2.69 1.20 -3.49
C VAL A 88 3.65 1.91 -4.42
N CYS A 89 4.92 1.87 -4.07
CA CYS A 89 6.05 2.27 -4.90
C CYS A 89 6.99 1.08 -5.12
N ALA A 90 7.87 1.17 -6.13
CA ALA A 90 8.94 0.20 -6.32
C ALA A 90 9.88 0.16 -5.09
N GLU A 91 10.62 -0.94 -4.96
CA GLU A 91 11.62 -1.12 -3.91
C GLU A 91 12.58 0.08 -3.85
N GLY A 92 12.83 0.59 -2.64
CA GLY A 92 13.66 1.76 -2.41
C GLY A 92 12.95 3.12 -2.58
N TYR A 93 11.68 3.16 -2.97
CA TYR A 93 10.90 4.40 -3.08
C TYR A 93 9.75 4.46 -2.08
N VAL A 94 9.41 5.68 -1.68
CA VAL A 94 8.39 5.98 -0.68
C VAL A 94 7.31 6.85 -1.32
N PRO A 95 6.03 6.52 -1.14
CA PRO A 95 4.94 7.30 -1.71
C PRO A 95 4.81 8.66 -0.99
N SER A 96 4.52 9.70 -1.75
CA SER A 96 4.23 11.04 -1.22
C SER A 96 2.88 11.11 -0.50
N GLU A 97 1.97 10.21 -0.85
CA GLU A 97 0.63 10.09 -0.32
C GLU A 97 0.47 8.66 0.18
N ALA A 98 0.44 8.42 1.48
CA ALA A 98 0.41 7.05 2.00
C ALA A 98 -0.86 6.29 1.58
N THR A 99 -1.98 7.01 1.42
CA THR A 99 -3.28 6.40 1.13
C THR A 99 -4.04 7.14 0.04
N LEU A 100 -4.79 6.40 -0.79
CA LEU A 100 -5.77 6.97 -1.73
C LEU A 100 -7.18 6.61 -1.28
N SER A 101 -8.12 7.53 -1.40
CA SER A 101 -9.54 7.30 -1.13
C SER A 101 -10.32 7.11 -2.42
N CYS A 102 -11.17 6.09 -2.49
CA CYS A 102 -12.07 5.85 -3.61
C CYS A 102 -13.42 6.52 -3.36
N SER A 103 -13.81 7.47 -4.20
CA SER A 103 -15.13 8.12 -4.16
C SER A 103 -15.69 8.26 -5.56
N GLU A 104 -16.92 7.77 -5.79
CA GLU A 104 -17.61 7.88 -7.07
C GLU A 104 -16.78 7.40 -8.28
N GLY A 105 -15.99 6.34 -8.09
CA GLY A 105 -15.12 5.77 -9.13
C GLY A 105 -13.85 6.57 -9.43
N LEU A 106 -13.52 7.59 -8.63
CA LEU A 106 -12.27 8.34 -8.71
C LEU A 106 -11.44 8.14 -7.44
N LEU A 107 -10.13 7.98 -7.63
CA LEU A 107 -9.16 8.03 -6.54
C LEU A 107 -8.81 9.47 -6.19
N SER A 108 -8.76 9.76 -4.90
CA SER A 108 -8.32 11.05 -4.35
C SER A 108 -7.23 10.82 -3.30
N PRO A 109 -6.03 11.38 -3.48
CA PRO A 109 -5.59 12.09 -4.69
C PRO A 109 -5.53 11.18 -5.92
N SER A 110 -5.70 11.74 -7.12
CA SER A 110 -5.61 10.98 -8.37
C SER A 110 -4.17 10.77 -8.86
N GLN A 111 -3.20 11.38 -8.18
CA GLN A 111 -1.78 11.27 -8.51
C GLN A 111 -0.97 11.32 -7.23
N PHE A 112 0.12 10.58 -7.19
CA PHE A 112 1.11 10.63 -6.13
C PHE A 112 2.51 10.44 -6.73
N ARG A 113 3.53 10.77 -5.95
CA ARG A 113 4.94 10.61 -6.32
C ARG A 113 5.55 9.47 -5.54
N CYS A 114 6.46 8.77 -6.16
CA CYS A 114 7.37 7.84 -5.51
C CYS A 114 8.72 8.53 -5.45
N ASP A 115 9.11 8.98 -4.25
CA ASP A 115 10.37 9.64 -4.00
C ASP A 115 11.38 8.63 -3.47
N LEU A 116 12.65 8.75 -3.85
CA LEU A 116 13.69 7.85 -3.35
C LEU A 116 13.71 7.87 -1.81
N GLY A 117 13.75 6.68 -1.22
CA GLY A 117 13.89 6.47 0.21
C GLY A 117 15.14 7.18 0.73
N LYS A 118 14.96 8.06 1.71
CA LYS A 118 16.08 8.80 2.29
C LYS A 118 16.75 7.98 3.39
N PRO A 119 18.09 7.98 3.45
CA PRO A 119 18.80 7.32 4.53
C PRO A 119 18.54 8.01 5.87
N CYS A 120 18.71 7.26 6.96
CA CYS A 120 18.66 7.77 8.32
C CYS A 120 20.08 7.96 8.88
N GLY A 121 20.24 8.90 9.79
CA GLY A 121 21.42 8.95 10.65
C GLY A 121 21.27 7.98 11.82
N SER A 122 22.36 7.33 12.23
CA SER A 122 22.38 6.59 13.50
C SER A 122 22.08 7.53 14.68
N PRO A 123 21.47 7.05 15.78
CA PRO A 123 21.21 7.88 16.96
C PRO A 123 22.49 8.53 17.46
N GLN A 124 22.41 9.83 17.75
CA GLN A 124 23.53 10.59 18.30
C GLN A 124 23.28 10.91 19.78
N PHE A 125 24.36 11.02 20.56
CA PHE A 125 24.33 11.44 21.96
C PHE A 125 23.46 10.55 22.89
N VAL A 126 23.34 9.25 22.57
CA VAL A 126 22.67 8.27 23.44
C VAL A 126 23.58 7.93 24.62
N MET A 127 23.06 8.06 25.84
CA MET A 127 23.83 7.81 27.06
C MET A 127 24.24 6.34 27.14
N ASN A 128 25.53 6.09 27.45
CA ASN A 128 26.11 4.74 27.52
C ASN A 128 26.09 3.95 26.19
N ALA A 129 25.82 4.60 25.06
CA ALA A 129 26.05 4.03 23.74
C ALA A 129 27.53 4.15 23.33
N ARG A 130 27.95 3.35 22.34
CA ARG A 130 29.23 3.53 21.66
C ARG A 130 29.23 4.78 20.78
N VAL A 131 30.42 5.22 20.36
CA VAL A 131 30.58 6.35 19.41
C VAL A 131 29.79 6.12 18.11
N VAL A 132 29.79 4.88 17.63
CA VAL A 132 28.88 4.44 16.56
C VAL A 132 27.77 3.65 17.22
N SER A 133 26.58 4.25 17.26
CA SER A 133 25.42 3.70 17.98
C SER A 133 24.78 2.49 17.30
N CYS A 134 24.96 2.33 15.99
CA CYS A 134 24.44 1.20 15.21
C CYS A 134 25.60 0.34 14.68
N ALA A 135 25.44 -0.98 14.66
CA ALA A 135 26.44 -1.89 14.09
C ALA A 135 26.66 -1.69 12.58
N GLU A 136 25.63 -1.21 11.90
CA GLU A 136 25.55 -0.96 10.47
C GLU A 136 26.28 0.33 10.06
N GLY A 137 26.62 1.20 11.03
CA GLY A 137 27.35 2.44 10.81
C GLY A 137 26.55 3.69 11.17
N ILE A 138 27.03 4.84 10.70
CA ILE A 138 26.45 6.15 11.00
C ILE A 138 25.33 6.58 10.06
N GLN A 139 25.25 5.96 8.89
CA GLN A 139 24.25 6.20 7.86
C GLN A 139 23.58 4.87 7.53
N LEU A 140 22.27 4.85 7.65
CA LEU A 140 21.42 3.69 7.46
C LEU A 140 20.65 3.90 6.18
N ASP A 141 20.72 2.96 5.25
CA ASP A 141 19.92 3.02 4.03
C ASP A 141 18.42 2.95 4.38
N HIS A 142 17.58 3.47 3.50
CA HIS A 142 16.13 3.32 3.67
C HIS A 142 15.77 1.83 3.77
N ASP A 143 14.83 1.50 4.66
CA ASP A 143 14.33 0.15 4.96
C ASP A 143 15.35 -0.75 5.69
N SER A 144 16.51 -0.20 6.05
CA SER A 144 17.50 -0.91 6.86
C SER A 144 17.17 -0.86 8.35
N ALA A 145 17.82 -1.74 9.11
CA ALA A 145 17.75 -1.77 10.55
C ALA A 145 19.08 -1.30 11.19
N CYS A 146 18.95 -0.70 12.36
CA CYS A 146 20.04 -0.40 13.28
C CYS A 146 20.05 -1.44 14.41
N THR A 147 21.15 -2.15 14.56
CA THR A 147 21.46 -2.99 15.71
C THR A 147 22.21 -2.14 16.74
N PRO A 148 21.59 -1.82 17.89
CA PRO A 148 22.17 -0.88 18.83
C PRO A 148 23.43 -1.40 19.54
N GLN A 149 24.40 -0.51 19.72
CA GLN A 149 25.67 -0.80 20.36
C GLN A 149 25.86 0.00 21.66
N CYS A 150 25.82 -0.73 22.79
CA CYS A 150 26.06 -0.16 24.12
C CYS A 150 27.52 -0.34 24.58
N LEU A 151 27.93 0.47 25.56
CA LEU A 151 29.15 0.25 26.33
C LEU A 151 29.05 -1.02 27.19
N PRO A 152 30.19 -1.63 27.59
CA PRO A 152 30.17 -2.81 28.46
C PRO A 152 29.37 -2.58 29.75
N GLY A 153 28.51 -3.54 30.10
CA GLY A 153 27.64 -3.48 31.28
C GLY A 153 26.28 -2.82 31.04
N PHE A 154 26.01 -2.34 29.83
CA PHE A 154 24.72 -1.76 29.44
C PHE A 154 24.05 -2.60 28.36
N VAL A 155 22.72 -2.59 28.35
CA VAL A 155 21.87 -3.24 27.35
C VAL A 155 20.93 -2.20 26.75
N PRO A 156 20.58 -2.32 25.46
CA PRO A 156 19.64 -1.40 24.85
C PRO A 156 18.23 -1.64 25.39
N THR A 157 17.46 -0.56 25.49
CA THR A 157 16.01 -0.61 25.77
C THR A 157 15.25 -1.17 24.59
N GLU A 158 15.70 -0.84 23.38
CA GLU A 158 15.10 -1.26 22.12
C GLU A 158 16.13 -2.12 21.35
N PRO A 159 15.85 -3.40 21.08
CA PRO A 159 16.85 -4.31 20.49
C PRO A 159 17.14 -4.01 19.02
N GLN A 160 16.30 -3.21 18.36
CA GLN A 160 16.42 -2.87 16.95
C GLN A 160 15.68 -1.56 16.67
N LEU A 161 16.24 -0.73 15.79
CA LEU A 161 15.57 0.47 15.28
C LEU A 161 15.44 0.34 13.77
N HIS A 162 14.35 0.79 13.19
CA HIS A 162 14.08 0.67 11.76
C HIS A 162 14.13 2.02 11.07
N CYS A 163 14.89 2.13 9.98
CA CYS A 163 15.01 3.33 9.18
C CYS A 163 13.95 3.37 8.10
N TYR A 164 12.97 4.26 8.24
CA TYR A 164 11.96 4.49 7.22
C TYR A 164 11.99 5.95 6.79
N HIS A 165 12.38 6.22 5.55
CA HIS A 165 12.40 7.55 4.93
C HIS A 165 12.94 8.67 5.84
N SER A 166 14.22 8.62 6.19
CA SER A 166 14.91 9.53 7.14
C SER A 166 14.41 9.52 8.59
N VAL A 167 13.42 8.70 8.93
CA VAL A 167 12.93 8.52 10.29
C VAL A 167 13.41 7.19 10.83
N LEU A 168 14.20 7.24 11.91
CA LEU A 168 14.57 6.06 12.66
C LEU A 168 13.54 5.85 13.77
N SER A 169 12.91 4.68 13.81
CA SER A 169 11.89 4.33 14.80
C SER A 169 12.25 3.03 15.54
N PRO A 170 12.35 3.05 16.88
CA PRO A 170 12.35 4.24 17.74
C PRO A 170 13.56 5.14 17.45
N GLN A 171 13.53 6.41 17.91
CA GLN A 171 14.62 7.36 17.63
C GLN A 171 15.89 7.09 18.47
N THR A 172 15.73 6.36 19.58
CA THR A 172 16.79 6.04 20.55
C THR A 172 16.56 4.63 21.11
N PHE A 173 17.55 4.13 21.84
CA PHE A 173 17.56 2.80 22.48
C PHE A 173 18.35 2.85 23.78
#